data_AF-A0A9D7U6C6-F1
#
_entry.id   AF-A0A9D7U6C6-F1
#
_cell.length_a   1.000
_cell.length_b   1.000
_cell.length_c   1.000
_cell.angle_alpha   90.00
_cell.angle_beta   90.00
_cell.angle_gamma   90.00
#
_symmetry.space_group_name_H-M   'P 1'
#
loop_
_entity.id
_entity.type
_entity.pdbx_description
1 polymer ?
#
loop_
_entity_poly.entity_id
_entity_poly.type
_entity_poly.pdbx_seq_one_letter_code
_entity_poly.pdbx_strand_id
1 'polypeptide(L)'
;MNRHVLLVVALGIAMFVVGCGSYTRVERDIYTITNADTVVTERVQNQPGDRDNGIVYPSTRSITMARTVNQHDSVVERLYPSFIRLGLFEGIGLIGSKIDTAKSTNTGLFGVYYDIDRLFFSQPDTSTSSLFSGYIYRIGIGEWKLNWFDNDPGWSWGVTMAEFIRPDADNSHALLGAGVLTINKRIYFRSLIPYVTVRPSISLSMVPSQYVNASVSAEVGSIGGLNLRAYAGYAFGANLFVQPVNYVSFPYFGIGASVVDFLNREEELNVEWKYHEHSAWEIGVIDFVLAGSSADLSAFAADQQGDKVPVIKGGTARIAFASIALPILDYRLSLGTALANAVVLGAYEYGLSMFPIRVTYHWNPFGSTFVAEPFFEYNFAPSTFAHMGVRFAVPVGEQTSIQVVAGWASGNTGAGIKIGDEEIGRRIDDKAYSTSADFSAFYIGIGASLFDRLFGRGDLRYGKGYPHE
;
A
#
# COMPACT_ATOMS: atom_id res chain seq x y z
N MET A 1 8.79 -14.00 -33.56
CA MET A 1 8.72 -12.77 -32.74
C MET A 1 9.38 -13.07 -31.40
N ASN A 2 10.36 -12.26 -30.96
CA ASN A 2 11.18 -12.58 -29.78
C ASN A 2 10.31 -12.63 -28.51
N ARG A 3 10.43 -13.67 -27.67
CA ARG A 3 9.61 -13.85 -26.45
C ARG A 3 9.64 -12.63 -25.52
N HIS A 4 10.79 -11.95 -25.46
CA HIS A 4 10.97 -10.69 -24.73
C HIS A 4 10.15 -9.53 -25.31
N VAL A 5 9.99 -9.46 -26.64
CA VAL A 5 9.20 -8.40 -27.29
C VAL A 5 7.72 -8.57 -26.96
N LEU A 6 7.21 -9.81 -26.92
CA LEU A 6 5.81 -10.08 -26.59
C LEU A 6 5.50 -9.77 -25.12
N LEU A 7 6.44 -10.08 -24.21
CA LEU A 7 6.32 -9.75 -22.78
C LEU A 7 6.41 -8.24 -22.53
N VAL A 8 7.34 -7.54 -23.18
CA VAL A 8 7.46 -6.07 -23.09
C VAL A 8 6.23 -5.38 -23.66
N VAL A 9 5.69 -5.86 -24.78
CA VAL A 9 4.45 -5.34 -25.38
C VAL A 9 3.25 -5.63 -24.47
N ALA A 10 3.15 -6.81 -23.87
CA ALA A 10 2.08 -7.13 -22.93
C ALA A 10 2.14 -6.29 -21.64
N LEU A 11 3.34 -6.09 -21.07
CA LEU A 11 3.56 -5.17 -19.96
C LEU A 11 3.24 -3.72 -20.35
N GLY A 12 3.63 -3.29 -21.55
CA GLY A 12 3.29 -1.96 -22.08
C GLY A 12 1.79 -1.76 -22.24
N ILE A 13 1.07 -2.76 -22.77
CA ILE A 13 -0.40 -2.73 -22.88
C ILE A 13 -1.04 -2.79 -21.49
N ALA A 14 -0.55 -3.59 -20.56
CA ALA A 14 -1.05 -3.65 -19.19
C ALA A 14 -0.89 -2.29 -18.48
N MET A 15 0.28 -1.64 -18.60
CA MET A 15 0.50 -0.29 -18.08
C MET A 15 -0.41 0.74 -18.75
N PHE A 16 -0.64 0.62 -20.06
CA PHE A 16 -1.54 1.50 -20.80
C PHE A 16 -3.01 1.34 -20.37
N VAL A 17 -3.47 0.09 -20.16
CA VAL A 17 -4.83 -0.21 -19.70
C VAL A 17 -5.03 0.22 -18.24
N VAL A 18 -4.04 0.03 -17.37
CA VAL A 18 -4.06 0.58 -16.00
C VAL A 18 -4.05 2.11 -16.04
N GLY A 19 -3.32 2.73 -16.96
CA GLY A 19 -3.31 4.18 -17.19
C GLY A 19 -4.60 4.76 -17.74
N CYS A 20 -5.48 3.96 -18.35
CA CYS A 20 -6.81 4.40 -18.80
C CYS A 20 -7.81 4.56 -17.64
N GLY A 21 -7.56 3.93 -16.49
CA GLY A 21 -8.39 4.11 -15.31
C GLY A 21 -7.94 5.32 -14.50
N SER A 22 -8.76 6.37 -14.43
CA SER A 22 -8.49 7.45 -13.48
C SER A 22 -8.63 6.93 -12.05
N TYR A 23 -7.73 7.34 -11.15
CA TYR A 23 -7.83 7.08 -9.71
C TYR A 23 -8.62 8.15 -8.97
N THR A 24 -8.67 9.37 -9.52
CA THR A 24 -9.41 10.49 -8.95
C THR A 24 -10.29 11.13 -10.03
N ARG A 25 -11.57 11.31 -9.71
CA ARG A 25 -12.49 12.15 -10.49
C ARG A 25 -12.39 13.57 -9.96
N VAL A 26 -12.08 14.51 -10.85
CA VAL A 26 -12.05 15.94 -10.54
C VAL A 26 -13.36 16.56 -11.03
N GLU A 27 -14.11 17.16 -10.10
CA GLU A 27 -15.28 17.98 -10.42
C GLU A 27 -14.91 19.45 -10.24
N ARG A 28 -15.32 20.29 -11.19
CA ARG A 28 -15.04 21.73 -11.18
C ARG A 28 -16.34 22.48 -11.05
N ASP A 29 -16.50 23.17 -9.93
CA ASP A 29 -17.61 24.10 -9.72
C ASP A 29 -17.14 25.52 -9.99
N ILE A 30 -17.90 26.23 -10.82
CA ILE A 30 -17.64 27.62 -11.17
C ILE A 30 -18.68 28.48 -10.46
N TYR A 31 -18.23 29.33 -9.54
CA TYR A 31 -19.05 30.29 -8.83
C TYR A 31 -18.77 31.69 -9.39
N THR A 32 -19.77 32.34 -9.98
CA THR A 32 -19.63 33.74 -10.41
C THR A 32 -19.96 34.67 -9.24
N ILE A 33 -18.96 35.41 -8.77
CA ILE A 33 -19.13 36.41 -7.71
C ILE A 33 -19.43 37.75 -8.39
N THR A 34 -20.62 38.29 -8.12
CA THR A 34 -21.06 39.59 -8.65
C THR A 34 -20.99 40.65 -7.56
N ASN A 35 -20.04 41.56 -7.68
CA ASN A 35 -19.94 42.75 -6.83
C ASN A 35 -20.63 43.90 -7.53
N ALA A 36 -21.75 44.38 -6.96
CA ALA A 36 -22.47 45.54 -7.45
C ALA A 36 -22.26 46.72 -6.50
N ASP A 37 -21.64 47.78 -7.00
CA ASP A 37 -21.51 49.05 -6.29
C ASP A 37 -22.38 50.11 -6.99
N THR A 38 -23.07 50.92 -6.20
CA THR A 38 -23.97 51.97 -6.71
C THR A 38 -23.58 53.30 -6.07
N VAL A 39 -23.03 54.20 -6.89
CA VAL A 39 -22.69 55.55 -6.47
C VAL A 39 -23.83 56.48 -6.86
N VAL A 40 -24.46 57.09 -5.86
CA VAL A 40 -25.49 58.11 -6.05
C VAL A 40 -24.85 59.47 -5.83
N THR A 41 -24.73 60.27 -6.89
CA THR A 41 -24.27 61.65 -6.79
C THR A 41 -25.48 62.58 -6.89
N GLU A 42 -25.72 63.33 -5.83
CA GLU A 42 -26.76 64.35 -5.79
C GLU A 42 -26.14 65.73 -5.94
N ARG A 43 -26.62 66.50 -6.92
CA ARG A 43 -26.24 67.89 -7.09
C ARG A 43 -27.48 68.77 -7.01
N VAL A 44 -27.50 69.64 -6.00
CA VAL A 44 -28.49 70.70 -5.87
C VAL A 44 -27.87 71.96 -6.44
N GLN A 45 -28.43 72.47 -7.53
CA GLN A 45 -27.95 73.71 -8.15
C GLN A 45 -28.96 74.82 -7.89
N ASN A 46 -28.59 75.74 -7.00
CA ASN A 46 -29.33 76.98 -6.84
C ASN A 46 -28.87 77.98 -7.91
N GLN A 47 -29.81 78.71 -8.52
CA GLN A 47 -29.45 79.72 -9.52
C GLN A 47 -28.52 80.80 -8.90
N PRO A 48 -27.41 81.16 -9.56
CA PRO A 48 -26.62 82.33 -9.17
C PRO A 48 -27.24 83.58 -9.80
N GLY A 49 -27.86 84.46 -8.99
CA GLY A 49 -28.42 85.73 -9.46
C GLY A 49 -29.43 86.35 -8.49
N ASP A 50 -29.54 87.69 -8.53
CA ASP A 50 -30.13 88.56 -7.50
C ASP A 50 -31.50 88.13 -6.94
N ARG A 51 -31.57 88.17 -5.61
CA ARG A 51 -32.74 87.79 -4.81
C ARG A 51 -33.76 88.92 -4.80
N ASP A 52 -34.82 88.79 -5.59
CA ASP A 52 -36.04 89.55 -5.38
C ASP A 52 -36.98 88.84 -4.39
N ASN A 53 -37.39 89.59 -3.37
CA ASN A 53 -38.17 89.11 -2.23
C ASN A 53 -39.54 88.57 -2.66
N GLY A 54 -39.75 87.25 -2.51
CA GLY A 54 -41.10 86.70 -2.32
C GLY A 54 -41.48 85.44 -3.11
N ILE A 55 -40.67 84.96 -4.05
CA ILE A 55 -41.00 83.73 -4.82
C ILE A 55 -39.96 82.65 -4.52
N VAL A 56 -40.39 81.59 -3.82
CA VAL A 56 -39.57 80.39 -3.58
C VAL A 56 -39.61 79.53 -4.84
N TYR A 57 -38.55 79.57 -5.65
CA TYR A 57 -38.40 78.64 -6.77
C TYR A 57 -38.03 77.24 -6.24
N PRO A 58 -38.58 76.16 -6.81
CA PRO A 58 -38.13 74.81 -6.48
C PRO A 58 -36.67 74.65 -6.94
N SER A 59 -35.79 74.22 -6.02
CA SER A 59 -34.40 73.92 -6.34
C SER A 59 -34.31 72.84 -7.43
N THR A 60 -33.51 73.07 -8.47
CA THR A 60 -33.26 72.05 -9.50
C THR A 60 -32.36 70.96 -8.92
N ARG A 61 -32.93 69.78 -8.70
CA ARG A 61 -32.21 68.59 -8.21
C ARG A 61 -31.81 67.73 -9.40
N SER A 62 -30.51 67.51 -9.59
CA SER A 62 -30.01 66.49 -10.51
C SER A 62 -29.46 65.32 -9.72
N ILE A 63 -29.99 64.13 -9.96
CA ILE A 63 -29.52 62.88 -9.36
C ILE A 63 -28.86 62.08 -10.47
N THR A 64 -27.55 61.83 -10.36
CA THR A 64 -26.84 60.92 -11.26
C THR A 64 -26.56 59.63 -10.48
N MET A 65 -27.13 58.53 -10.96
CA MET A 65 -26.85 57.19 -10.43
C MET A 65 -25.89 56.50 -11.38
N ALA A 66 -24.71 56.11 -10.88
CA ALA A 66 -23.76 55.28 -11.61
C ALA A 66 -23.66 53.92 -10.90
N ARG A 67 -23.89 52.85 -11.64
CA ARG A 67 -23.77 51.48 -11.14
C ARG A 67 -22.55 50.83 -11.79
N THR A 68 -21.64 50.31 -10.96
CA THR A 68 -20.51 49.52 -11.40
C THR A 68 -20.75 48.07 -10.99
N VAL A 69 -20.69 47.16 -11.95
CA VAL A 69 -20.83 45.72 -11.71
C VAL A 69 -19.52 45.06 -12.09
N ASN A 70 -18.83 44.50 -11.10
CA ASN A 70 -17.63 43.69 -11.30
C ASN A 70 -17.99 42.22 -11.09
N GLN A 71 -17.77 41.41 -12.11
CA GLN A 71 -17.95 39.96 -12.04
C GLN A 71 -16.59 39.28 -12.14
N HIS A 72 -16.36 38.30 -11.28
CA HIS A 72 -15.21 37.42 -11.37
C HIS A 72 -15.64 36.00 -11.03
N ASP A 73 -15.05 35.04 -11.74
CA ASP A 73 -15.33 33.63 -11.54
C ASP A 73 -14.35 33.02 -10.53
N SER A 74 -14.89 32.32 -9.54
CA SER A 74 -14.15 31.50 -8.58
C SER A 74 -14.33 30.04 -8.97
N VAL A 75 -13.23 29.36 -9.27
CA VAL A 75 -13.23 27.92 -9.59
C VAL A 75 -12.85 27.14 -8.34
N VAL A 76 -13.69 26.19 -7.93
CA VAL A 76 -13.41 25.26 -6.83
C VAL A 76 -13.34 23.86 -7.40
N GLU A 77 -12.21 23.19 -7.18
CA GLU A 77 -12.01 21.79 -7.57
C GLU A 77 -12.34 20.86 -6.40
N ARG A 78 -13.12 19.82 -6.68
CA ARG A 78 -13.46 18.74 -5.73
C ARG A 78 -12.91 17.43 -6.25
N LEU A 79 -12.32 16.64 -5.36
CA LEU A 79 -11.63 15.41 -5.70
C LEU A 79 -12.35 14.22 -5.08
N TYR A 80 -12.76 13.27 -5.91
CA TYR A 80 -13.46 12.05 -5.53
C TYR A 80 -12.66 10.81 -5.94
N PRO A 81 -12.71 9.70 -5.18
CA PRO A 81 -12.16 8.44 -5.68
C PRO A 81 -12.96 7.97 -6.89
N SER A 82 -12.25 7.42 -7.88
CA SER A 82 -12.89 6.81 -9.06
C SER A 82 -12.64 5.32 -9.17
N PHE A 83 -12.19 4.66 -8.11
CA PHE A 83 -11.92 3.22 -8.08
C PHE A 83 -12.66 2.52 -6.93
N ILE A 84 -13.07 1.28 -7.18
CA ILE A 84 -13.62 0.37 -6.16
C ILE A 84 -12.47 -0.26 -5.37
N ARG A 85 -11.39 -0.69 -6.02
CA ARG A 85 -10.23 -1.25 -5.33
C ARG A 85 -8.94 -0.77 -5.96
N LEU A 86 -7.96 -0.44 -5.14
CA LEU A 86 -6.60 -0.13 -5.57
C LEU A 86 -5.61 -0.83 -4.65
N GLY A 87 -4.93 -1.85 -5.17
CA GLY A 87 -4.03 -2.71 -4.41
C GLY A 87 -2.63 -2.79 -5.01
N LEU A 88 -1.60 -2.66 -4.18
CA LEU A 88 -0.22 -2.85 -4.63
C LEU A 88 0.14 -4.33 -4.75
N PHE A 89 -0.06 -5.10 -3.68
CA PHE A 89 0.31 -6.50 -3.60
C PHE A 89 -0.75 -7.33 -2.87
N GLU A 90 -1.01 -8.51 -3.41
CA GLU A 90 -1.80 -9.54 -2.77
C GLU A 90 -1.08 -10.89 -2.91
N GLY A 91 -0.85 -11.55 -1.78
CA GLY A 91 -0.28 -12.89 -1.71
C GLY A 91 -1.31 -13.89 -1.16
N ILE A 92 -1.42 -15.05 -1.80
CA ILE A 92 -2.36 -16.12 -1.43
C ILE A 92 -1.55 -17.42 -1.34
N GLY A 93 -1.58 -18.09 -0.18
CA GLY A 93 -1.02 -19.43 -0.04
C GLY A 93 -2.08 -20.48 -0.41
N LEU A 94 -1.72 -21.45 -1.23
CA LEU A 94 -2.65 -22.45 -1.78
C LEU A 94 -2.55 -23.80 -1.08
N ILE A 95 -3.71 -24.38 -0.79
CA ILE A 95 -3.89 -25.69 -0.17
C ILE A 95 -4.60 -26.60 -1.18
N GLY A 96 -4.10 -27.82 -1.36
CA GLY A 96 -4.69 -28.82 -2.25
C GLY A 96 -4.55 -28.50 -3.74
N SER A 97 -3.64 -27.58 -4.11
CA SER A 97 -3.39 -27.16 -5.49
C SER A 97 -2.39 -28.03 -6.24
N LYS A 98 -1.63 -28.85 -5.53
CA LYS A 98 -0.53 -29.67 -6.09
C LYS A 98 -1.05 -30.61 -7.19
N ILE A 99 -0.32 -30.65 -8.30
CA ILE A 99 -0.58 -31.56 -9.41
C ILE A 99 0.35 -32.76 -9.28
N ASP A 100 -0.21 -33.97 -9.37
CA ASP A 100 0.51 -35.23 -9.28
C ASP A 100 1.44 -35.34 -8.04
N THR A 101 2.71 -35.69 -8.26
CA THR A 101 3.73 -35.89 -7.22
C THR A 101 4.64 -34.68 -7.04
N ALA A 102 4.33 -33.54 -7.66
CA ALA A 102 5.16 -32.33 -7.67
C ALA A 102 5.54 -31.85 -6.26
N LYS A 103 6.72 -31.25 -6.10
CA LYS A 103 7.16 -30.75 -4.79
C LYS A 103 6.41 -29.47 -4.41
N SER A 104 6.31 -29.18 -3.12
CA SER A 104 5.73 -27.92 -2.67
C SER A 104 6.69 -26.75 -2.88
N THR A 105 6.12 -25.57 -3.10
CA THR A 105 6.84 -24.29 -3.08
C THR A 105 7.33 -23.87 -1.69
N ASN A 106 6.80 -24.49 -0.63
CA ASN A 106 7.10 -24.25 0.78
C ASN A 106 7.01 -22.76 1.20
N THR A 107 6.04 -22.03 0.65
CA THR A 107 5.90 -20.58 0.89
C THR A 107 4.98 -20.21 2.06
N GLY A 108 4.43 -21.21 2.74
CA GLY A 108 3.57 -21.02 3.93
C GLY A 108 2.28 -20.23 3.68
N LEU A 109 1.75 -19.67 4.77
CA LEU A 109 0.54 -18.84 4.78
C LEU A 109 0.73 -17.59 3.89
N PHE A 110 -0.32 -17.15 3.18
CA PHE A 110 -0.26 -16.05 2.20
C PHE A 110 0.72 -16.28 1.04
N GLY A 111 1.41 -17.42 1.02
CA GLY A 111 2.33 -17.80 -0.02
C GLY A 111 3.59 -16.94 -0.08
N VAL A 112 3.99 -16.19 0.95
CA VAL A 112 5.13 -15.24 0.88
C VAL A 112 6.37 -15.63 1.71
N TYR A 113 6.26 -16.64 2.58
CA TYR A 113 7.33 -17.04 3.50
C TYR A 113 8.32 -17.97 2.80
N TYR A 114 9.14 -17.42 1.91
CA TYR A 114 10.26 -18.16 1.34
C TYR A 114 11.39 -18.33 2.34
N ASP A 115 12.03 -19.49 2.33
CA ASP A 115 13.27 -19.73 3.08
C ASP A 115 14.36 -18.69 2.74
N ILE A 116 15.11 -18.25 3.74
CA ILE A 116 16.26 -17.35 3.59
C ILE A 116 17.27 -17.98 2.63
N ASP A 117 17.50 -19.30 2.72
CA ASP A 117 18.46 -20.00 1.86
C ASP A 117 18.05 -19.98 0.39
N ARG A 118 16.75 -20.00 0.14
CA ARG A 118 16.21 -19.84 -1.21
C ARG A 118 16.40 -18.41 -1.73
N LEU A 119 16.21 -17.41 -0.87
CA LEU A 119 16.24 -16.00 -1.25
C LEU A 119 17.66 -15.48 -1.49
N PHE A 120 18.60 -15.81 -0.62
CA PHE A 120 19.98 -15.31 -0.70
C PHE A 120 20.94 -16.26 -1.43
N PHE A 121 20.71 -17.57 -1.34
CA PHE A 121 21.69 -18.57 -1.80
C PHE A 121 21.15 -19.51 -2.88
N SER A 122 19.94 -19.27 -3.39
CA SER A 122 19.30 -20.07 -4.45
C SER A 122 19.21 -21.57 -4.13
N GLN A 123 19.07 -21.92 -2.84
CA GLN A 123 18.93 -23.30 -2.36
C GLN A 123 17.48 -23.54 -1.89
N PRO A 124 16.56 -24.00 -2.76
CA PRO A 124 15.16 -24.15 -2.39
C PRO A 124 14.93 -25.42 -1.56
N ASP A 125 14.44 -25.26 -0.32
CA ASP A 125 13.83 -26.38 0.40
C ASP A 125 12.49 -26.74 -0.25
N THR A 126 12.41 -27.96 -0.77
CA THR A 126 11.24 -28.46 -1.51
C THR A 126 10.80 -29.77 -0.91
N SER A 127 9.94 -29.67 0.11
CA SER A 127 9.32 -30.83 0.74
C SER A 127 8.14 -31.35 -0.09
N THR A 128 7.88 -32.66 0.00
CA THR A 128 6.73 -33.30 -0.65
C THR A 128 5.45 -33.20 0.17
N SER A 129 5.56 -32.84 1.47
CA SER A 129 4.50 -32.86 2.48
C SER A 129 4.39 -31.50 3.20
N SER A 130 3.78 -30.51 2.55
CA SER A 130 3.44 -29.23 3.17
C SER A 130 1.96 -28.91 2.97
N LEU A 131 1.32 -28.31 3.97
CA LEU A 131 -0.08 -27.87 3.87
C LEU A 131 -0.29 -26.87 2.72
N PHE A 132 0.62 -25.90 2.58
CA PHE A 132 0.61 -24.92 1.50
C PHE A 132 1.50 -25.38 0.35
N SER A 133 0.90 -25.97 -0.68
CA SER A 133 1.61 -26.51 -1.85
C SER A 133 2.09 -25.44 -2.82
N GLY A 134 1.32 -24.37 -2.96
CA GLY A 134 1.50 -23.35 -3.99
C GLY A 134 1.17 -21.95 -3.49
N TYR A 135 1.19 -21.00 -4.42
CA TYR A 135 0.83 -19.61 -4.14
C TYR A 135 0.21 -18.91 -5.37
N ILE A 136 -0.53 -17.83 -5.10
CA ILE A 136 -0.93 -16.83 -6.10
C ILE A 136 -0.42 -15.46 -5.64
N TYR A 137 0.27 -14.76 -6.53
CA TYR A 137 0.60 -13.34 -6.34
C TYR A 137 -0.11 -12.48 -7.34
N ARG A 138 -0.62 -11.34 -6.89
CA ARG A 138 -1.16 -10.29 -7.74
C ARG A 138 -0.46 -8.98 -7.40
N ILE A 139 -0.03 -8.28 -8.43
CA ILE A 139 0.71 -7.02 -8.32
C ILE A 139 -0.03 -5.98 -9.16
N GLY A 140 -0.26 -4.79 -8.58
CA GLY A 140 -0.89 -3.66 -9.26
C GLY A 140 -2.33 -3.95 -9.67
N ILE A 141 -3.22 -3.96 -8.69
CA ILE A 141 -4.64 -4.29 -8.84
C ILE A 141 -5.43 -2.98 -8.90
N GLY A 142 -6.14 -2.75 -10.00
CA GLY A 142 -7.16 -1.71 -10.09
C GLY A 142 -8.52 -2.35 -10.36
N GLU A 143 -9.55 -1.98 -9.59
CA GLU A 143 -10.94 -2.36 -9.84
C GLU A 143 -11.80 -1.10 -9.93
N TRP A 144 -12.65 -1.01 -10.96
CA TRP A 144 -13.57 0.10 -11.21
C TRP A 144 -15.01 -0.40 -11.25
N LYS A 145 -15.95 0.51 -11.01
CA LYS A 145 -17.39 0.20 -11.08
C LYS A 145 -17.75 -0.27 -12.50
N LEU A 146 -18.53 -1.35 -12.57
CA LEU A 146 -19.06 -1.88 -13.81
C LEU A 146 -20.55 -1.57 -13.90
N ASN A 147 -20.92 -0.71 -14.85
CA ASN A 147 -22.30 -0.26 -15.08
C ASN A 147 -23.11 -1.24 -15.94
N TRP A 148 -22.93 -2.55 -15.74
CA TRP A 148 -23.72 -3.58 -16.42
C TRP A 148 -24.97 -3.91 -15.60
N PHE A 149 -25.92 -4.62 -16.21
CA PHE A 149 -27.13 -5.12 -15.55
C PHE A 149 -27.92 -4.01 -14.83
N ASP A 150 -28.25 -2.95 -15.56
CA ASP A 150 -29.04 -1.82 -15.05
C ASP A 150 -28.43 -1.12 -13.83
N ASN A 151 -27.10 -1.11 -13.73
CA ASN A 151 -26.35 -0.57 -12.59
C ASN A 151 -26.66 -1.28 -11.26
N ASP A 152 -26.94 -2.59 -11.30
CA ASP A 152 -27.02 -3.42 -10.09
C ASP A 152 -25.73 -3.25 -9.25
N PRO A 153 -25.85 -2.96 -7.94
CA PRO A 153 -24.69 -2.65 -7.12
C PRO A 153 -23.78 -3.86 -6.91
N GLY A 154 -22.50 -3.56 -6.67
CA GLY A 154 -21.45 -4.53 -6.35
C GLY A 154 -20.70 -5.09 -7.56
N TRP A 155 -21.13 -4.76 -8.79
CA TRP A 155 -20.43 -5.18 -9.99
C TRP A 155 -19.19 -4.30 -10.25
N SER A 156 -18.06 -4.95 -10.48
CA SER A 156 -16.82 -4.27 -10.82
C SER A 156 -16.04 -5.07 -11.85
N TRP A 157 -15.25 -4.36 -12.63
CA TRP A 157 -14.25 -4.94 -13.50
C TRP A 157 -12.89 -4.43 -13.05
N GLY A 158 -11.84 -5.22 -13.25
CA GLY A 158 -10.52 -4.88 -12.81
C GLY A 158 -9.44 -5.40 -13.72
N VAL A 159 -8.25 -4.87 -13.49
CA VAL A 159 -7.02 -5.20 -14.19
C VAL A 159 -5.96 -5.44 -13.14
N THR A 160 -5.32 -6.60 -13.21
CA THR A 160 -4.12 -6.89 -12.43
C THR A 160 -2.91 -6.80 -13.35
N MET A 161 -1.96 -5.92 -13.03
CA MET A 161 -0.77 -5.69 -13.86
C MET A 161 0.03 -6.99 -14.06
N ALA A 162 0.25 -7.76 -12.99
CA ALA A 162 0.88 -9.07 -13.07
C ALA A 162 0.24 -10.06 -12.07
N GLU A 163 -0.08 -11.27 -12.54
CA GLU A 163 -0.58 -12.38 -11.71
C GLU A 163 0.30 -13.62 -11.92
N PHE A 164 0.79 -14.19 -10.81
CA PHE A 164 1.59 -15.42 -10.80
C PHE A 164 0.78 -16.48 -10.08
N ILE A 165 0.33 -17.51 -10.76
CA ILE A 165 -0.38 -18.64 -10.17
C ILE A 165 0.55 -19.86 -10.25
N ARG A 166 0.98 -20.36 -9.09
CA ARG A 166 1.80 -21.55 -8.98
C ARG A 166 1.12 -22.59 -8.10
N PRO A 167 0.58 -23.68 -8.67
CA PRO A 167 -0.01 -24.74 -7.86
C PRO A 167 1.02 -25.48 -7.00
N ASP A 168 2.26 -25.56 -7.47
CA ASP A 168 3.37 -26.30 -6.87
C ASP A 168 4.74 -25.75 -7.36
N ALA A 169 5.84 -26.41 -6.95
CA ALA A 169 7.20 -26.01 -7.28
C ALA A 169 7.64 -26.37 -8.71
N ASP A 170 6.86 -27.12 -9.47
CA ASP A 170 7.16 -27.38 -10.87
C ASP A 170 6.94 -26.10 -11.68
N ASN A 171 7.92 -25.75 -12.51
CA ASN A 171 7.82 -24.57 -13.36
C ASN A 171 6.89 -24.80 -14.57
N SER A 172 6.69 -26.06 -14.96
CA SER A 172 5.77 -26.43 -16.06
C SER A 172 4.30 -26.24 -15.69
N HIS A 173 3.97 -26.24 -14.39
CA HIS A 173 2.62 -25.99 -13.88
C HIS A 173 2.36 -24.51 -13.59
N ALA A 174 3.36 -23.63 -13.71
CA ALA A 174 3.21 -22.22 -13.39
C ALA A 174 2.44 -21.47 -14.49
N LEU A 175 1.45 -20.66 -14.09
CA LEU A 175 0.72 -19.75 -14.95
C LEU A 175 1.11 -18.31 -14.61
N LEU A 176 1.44 -17.52 -15.63
CA LEU A 176 1.80 -16.11 -15.49
C LEU A 176 0.89 -15.29 -16.38
N GLY A 177 0.24 -14.27 -15.82
CA GLY A 177 -0.58 -13.32 -16.57
C GLY A 177 -0.06 -11.90 -16.41
N ALA A 178 -0.09 -11.15 -17.50
CA ALA A 178 0.15 -9.71 -17.52
C ALA A 178 -1.12 -9.01 -17.97
N GLY A 179 -1.56 -7.97 -17.24
CA GLY A 179 -2.81 -7.26 -17.54
C GLY A 179 -4.04 -8.17 -17.45
N VAL A 180 -4.12 -8.99 -16.40
CA VAL A 180 -5.21 -9.94 -16.19
C VAL A 180 -6.51 -9.20 -15.98
N LEU A 181 -7.51 -9.51 -16.80
CA LEU A 181 -8.84 -8.93 -16.70
C LEU A 181 -9.68 -9.72 -15.72
N THR A 182 -10.32 -9.04 -14.79
CA THR A 182 -11.16 -9.65 -13.77
C THR A 182 -12.54 -9.02 -13.79
N ILE A 183 -13.58 -9.85 -13.71
CA ILE A 183 -14.96 -9.41 -13.45
C ILE A 183 -15.38 -9.96 -12.09
N ASN A 184 -15.93 -9.09 -11.26
CA ASN A 184 -16.29 -9.38 -9.87
C ASN A 184 -17.71 -8.92 -9.56
N LYS A 185 -18.37 -9.64 -8.66
CA LYS A 185 -19.54 -9.13 -7.92
C LYS A 185 -19.25 -9.20 -6.44
N ARG A 186 -19.35 -8.09 -5.72
CA ARG A 186 -19.09 -8.01 -4.27
C ARG A 186 -20.39 -7.88 -3.49
N ILE A 187 -20.62 -8.81 -2.57
CA ILE A 187 -21.79 -8.86 -1.70
C ILE A 187 -21.34 -8.48 -0.29
N TYR A 188 -21.86 -7.36 0.23
CA TYR A 188 -21.47 -6.83 1.53
C TYR A 188 -22.38 -7.38 2.64
N PHE A 189 -21.79 -8.04 3.64
CA PHE A 189 -22.46 -8.40 4.90
C PHE A 189 -22.30 -7.31 5.96
N ARG A 190 -21.18 -6.58 5.89
CA ARG A 190 -20.93 -5.40 6.71
C ARG A 190 -20.50 -4.24 5.81
N SER A 191 -21.22 -3.14 5.95
CA SER A 191 -21.13 -1.93 5.13
C SER A 191 -20.19 -0.86 5.69
N LEU A 192 -19.59 -1.11 6.86
CA LEU A 192 -18.66 -0.22 7.57
C LEU A 192 -17.31 -0.91 7.75
N ILE A 193 -16.22 -0.16 7.70
CA ILE A 193 -14.85 -0.67 7.94
C ILE A 193 -14.75 -1.35 9.32
N PRO A 194 -14.16 -2.56 9.43
CA PRO A 194 -13.72 -3.42 8.33
C PRO A 194 -14.91 -4.00 7.55
N TYR A 195 -14.90 -3.85 6.23
CA TYR A 195 -15.92 -4.45 5.37
C TYR A 195 -15.79 -5.97 5.45
N VAL A 196 -16.94 -6.65 5.47
CA VAL A 196 -17.03 -8.10 5.39
C VAL A 196 -17.81 -8.44 4.15
N THR A 197 -17.18 -9.11 3.20
CA THR A 197 -17.77 -9.35 1.88
C THR A 197 -17.53 -10.76 1.38
N VAL A 198 -18.41 -11.22 0.49
CA VAL A 198 -18.13 -12.37 -0.38
C VAL A 198 -18.08 -11.87 -1.81
N ARG A 199 -17.05 -12.30 -2.53
CA ARG A 199 -16.75 -11.89 -3.90
C ARG A 199 -16.50 -13.11 -4.79
N PRO A 200 -17.50 -13.54 -5.57
CA PRO A 200 -17.26 -14.30 -6.79
C PRO A 200 -16.48 -13.46 -7.82
N SER A 201 -15.53 -14.09 -8.48
CA SER A 201 -14.67 -13.49 -9.48
C SER A 201 -14.31 -14.47 -10.60
N ILE A 202 -14.14 -13.92 -11.80
CA ILE A 202 -13.56 -14.63 -12.94
C ILE A 202 -12.43 -13.76 -13.48
N SER A 203 -11.22 -14.33 -13.52
CA SER A 203 -10.03 -13.68 -14.05
C SER A 203 -9.56 -14.39 -15.32
N LEU A 204 -9.14 -13.61 -16.30
CA LEU A 204 -8.77 -14.04 -17.64
C LEU A 204 -7.43 -13.44 -18.01
N SER A 205 -6.49 -14.30 -18.39
CA SER A 205 -5.20 -13.90 -18.93
C SER A 205 -5.02 -14.49 -20.32
N MET A 206 -4.45 -13.69 -21.23
CA MET A 206 -4.10 -14.14 -22.58
C MET A 206 -2.59 -14.28 -22.79
N VAL A 207 -1.78 -13.54 -22.03
CA VAL A 207 -0.32 -13.47 -22.17
C VAL A 207 0.30 -13.28 -20.79
N PRO A 208 1.46 -13.91 -20.48
CA PRO A 208 2.11 -14.95 -21.27
C PRO A 208 1.39 -16.31 -21.24
N SER A 209 0.72 -16.64 -20.15
CA SER A 209 -0.14 -17.83 -20.07
C SER A 209 -1.57 -17.48 -20.47
N GLN A 210 -2.21 -18.39 -21.20
CA GLN A 210 -3.64 -18.35 -21.46
C GLN A 210 -4.33 -19.17 -20.39
N TYR A 211 -5.10 -18.52 -19.51
CA TYR A 211 -5.81 -19.22 -18.45
C TYR A 211 -7.07 -18.48 -18.02
N VAL A 212 -7.93 -19.25 -17.39
CA VAL A 212 -9.10 -18.78 -16.66
C VAL A 212 -8.92 -19.17 -15.19
N ASN A 213 -9.18 -18.23 -14.30
CA ASN A 213 -9.22 -18.47 -12.86
C ASN A 213 -10.58 -18.00 -12.33
N ALA A 214 -11.45 -18.96 -12.00
CA ALA A 214 -12.74 -18.69 -11.39
C ALA A 214 -12.63 -18.95 -9.88
N SER A 215 -13.03 -17.98 -9.07
CA SER A 215 -12.89 -18.09 -7.62
C SER A 215 -14.02 -17.40 -6.86
N VAL A 216 -14.24 -17.83 -5.62
CA VAL A 216 -15.04 -17.13 -4.64
C VAL A 216 -14.13 -16.80 -3.47
N SER A 217 -14.22 -15.57 -2.98
CA SER A 217 -13.44 -15.10 -1.85
C SER A 217 -14.32 -14.55 -0.74
N ALA A 218 -14.01 -14.88 0.51
CA ALA A 218 -14.52 -14.19 1.68
C ALA A 218 -13.46 -13.19 2.13
N GLU A 219 -13.81 -11.91 2.20
CA GLU A 219 -12.87 -10.81 2.40
C GLU A 219 -13.23 -10.03 3.67
N VAL A 220 -12.21 -9.72 4.47
CA VAL A 220 -12.28 -8.76 5.56
C VAL A 220 -11.26 -7.66 5.27
N GLY A 221 -11.72 -6.42 5.07
CA GLY A 221 -10.84 -5.40 4.49
C GLY A 221 -11.20 -3.93 4.66
N SER A 222 -10.27 -3.11 4.16
CA SER A 222 -10.02 -1.68 4.28
C SER A 222 -9.58 -1.18 5.66
N ILE A 223 -8.82 -1.99 6.40
CA ILE A 223 -8.15 -1.54 7.63
C ILE A 223 -6.80 -0.94 7.25
N GLY A 224 -6.76 0.36 6.93
CA GLY A 224 -5.50 1.03 6.62
C GLY A 224 -4.77 0.47 5.39
N GLY A 225 -5.51 -0.08 4.42
CA GLY A 225 -4.92 -0.75 3.25
C GLY A 225 -4.45 -2.19 3.49
N LEU A 226 -4.77 -2.81 4.64
CA LEU A 226 -4.54 -4.23 4.91
C LEU A 226 -5.85 -5.01 4.80
N ASN A 227 -5.86 -6.08 4.00
CA ASN A 227 -7.02 -6.97 3.85
C ASN A 227 -6.62 -8.43 4.05
N LEU A 228 -7.54 -9.22 4.61
CA LEU A 228 -7.43 -10.67 4.75
C LEU A 228 -8.51 -11.34 3.90
N ARG A 229 -8.16 -12.44 3.26
CA ARG A 229 -9.07 -13.16 2.37
C ARG A 229 -8.93 -14.67 2.51
N ALA A 230 -10.05 -15.37 2.39
CA ALA A 230 -10.09 -16.80 2.18
C ALA A 230 -10.66 -17.08 0.79
N TYR A 231 -10.04 -18.02 0.07
CA TYR A 231 -10.32 -18.32 -1.33
C TYR A 231 -10.72 -19.78 -1.52
N ALA A 232 -11.68 -20.01 -2.41
CA ALA A 232 -11.91 -21.30 -3.06
C ALA A 232 -12.04 -21.05 -4.56
N GLY A 233 -11.31 -21.80 -5.37
CA GLY A 233 -11.30 -21.55 -6.81
C GLY A 233 -10.81 -22.73 -7.64
N TYR A 234 -10.86 -22.51 -8.95
CA TYR A 234 -10.39 -23.44 -9.96
C TYR A 234 -9.68 -22.65 -11.05
N ALA A 235 -8.44 -23.02 -11.32
CA ALA A 235 -7.64 -22.43 -12.39
C ALA A 235 -7.36 -23.49 -13.46
N PHE A 236 -7.45 -23.07 -14.73
CA PHE A 236 -7.05 -23.92 -15.84
C PHE A 236 -6.50 -23.10 -17.00
N GLY A 237 -5.52 -23.65 -17.71
CA GLY A 237 -4.89 -22.97 -18.83
C GLY A 237 -3.59 -23.62 -19.26
N ALA A 238 -2.79 -22.88 -20.02
CA ALA A 238 -1.50 -23.33 -20.49
C ALA A 238 -0.48 -22.19 -20.47
N ASN A 239 0.76 -22.53 -20.12
CA ASN A 239 1.88 -21.61 -20.24
C ASN A 239 2.49 -21.70 -21.64
N LEU A 240 2.25 -20.69 -22.47
CA LEU A 240 2.70 -20.67 -23.86
C LEU A 240 4.22 -20.44 -24.00
N PHE A 241 4.90 -20.08 -22.92
CA PHE A 241 6.30 -19.66 -22.91
C PHE A 241 7.24 -20.71 -22.30
N VAL A 242 6.70 -21.75 -21.67
CA VAL A 242 7.44 -22.91 -21.16
C VAL A 242 7.18 -24.10 -22.09
N GLN A 243 8.25 -24.81 -22.48
CA GLN A 243 8.17 -25.99 -23.34
C GLN A 243 8.49 -27.24 -22.52
N PRO A 244 7.76 -28.36 -22.69
CA PRO A 244 6.56 -28.50 -23.52
C PRO A 244 5.39 -27.67 -22.99
N VAL A 245 4.52 -27.19 -23.89
CA VAL A 245 3.29 -26.49 -23.51
C VAL A 245 2.33 -27.51 -22.91
N ASN A 246 2.23 -27.52 -21.58
CA ASN A 246 1.33 -28.40 -20.85
C ASN A 246 0.04 -27.65 -20.50
N TYR A 247 -1.10 -28.34 -20.67
CA TYR A 247 -2.34 -27.89 -20.08
C TYR A 247 -2.33 -28.21 -18.59
N VAL A 248 -2.64 -27.22 -17.78
CA VAL A 248 -2.59 -27.26 -16.33
C VAL A 248 -3.99 -26.96 -15.83
N SER A 249 -4.53 -27.79 -14.94
CA SER A 249 -5.78 -27.50 -14.26
C SER A 249 -5.77 -28.04 -12.84
N PHE A 250 -6.28 -27.23 -11.90
CA PHE A 250 -6.29 -27.60 -10.49
C PHE A 250 -7.35 -26.79 -9.72
N PRO A 251 -8.03 -27.42 -8.76
CA PRO A 251 -8.75 -26.70 -7.72
C PRO A 251 -7.75 -26.11 -6.72
N TYR A 252 -8.20 -25.13 -5.94
CA TYR A 252 -7.43 -24.66 -4.80
C TYR A 252 -8.34 -24.10 -3.71
N PHE A 253 -7.91 -24.29 -2.47
CA PHE A 253 -8.29 -23.42 -1.36
C PHE A 253 -7.11 -22.50 -1.08
N GLY A 254 -7.36 -21.29 -0.58
CA GLY A 254 -6.27 -20.39 -0.25
C GLY A 254 -6.59 -19.43 0.88
N ILE A 255 -5.54 -18.98 1.53
CA ILE A 255 -5.62 -17.90 2.51
C ILE A 255 -4.65 -16.81 2.04
N GLY A 256 -5.17 -15.59 1.90
CA GLY A 256 -4.45 -14.46 1.35
C GLY A 256 -4.46 -13.23 2.24
N ALA A 257 -3.44 -12.42 2.06
CA ALA A 257 -3.31 -11.10 2.63
C ALA A 257 -2.94 -10.12 1.53
N SER A 258 -3.42 -8.89 1.63
CA SER A 258 -3.01 -7.82 0.73
C SER A 258 -2.72 -6.55 1.49
N VAL A 259 -1.78 -5.79 0.95
CA VAL A 259 -1.15 -4.61 1.56
C VAL A 259 -1.17 -3.46 0.58
N VAL A 260 -1.31 -2.25 1.11
CA VAL A 260 -1.58 -1.05 0.32
C VAL A 260 -2.75 -1.35 -0.64
N ASP A 261 -3.83 -1.91 -0.08
CA ASP A 261 -5.02 -2.40 -0.77
C ASP A 261 -6.27 -1.70 -0.23
N PHE A 262 -6.61 -0.59 -0.88
CA PHE A 262 -7.76 0.24 -0.57
C PHE A 262 -8.99 -0.31 -1.27
N LEU A 263 -10.08 -0.44 -0.51
CA LEU A 263 -11.38 -0.87 -1.00
C LEU A 263 -12.40 0.22 -0.65
N ASN A 264 -13.08 0.72 -1.67
CA ASN A 264 -14.20 1.65 -1.56
C ASN A 264 -15.50 0.94 -1.96
N ARG A 265 -16.59 1.38 -1.35
CA ARG A 265 -17.94 1.07 -1.81
C ARG A 265 -18.36 2.01 -2.94
N GLU A 266 -19.41 1.64 -3.65
CA GLU A 266 -19.94 2.46 -4.73
C GLU A 266 -20.45 3.81 -4.24
N GLU A 267 -21.04 3.86 -3.05
CA GLU A 267 -21.54 5.09 -2.45
C GLU A 267 -20.39 6.03 -2.06
N GLU A 268 -19.25 5.47 -1.69
CA GLU A 268 -18.04 6.20 -1.30
C GLU A 268 -17.35 6.86 -2.51
N LEU A 269 -17.67 6.46 -3.74
CA LEU A 269 -17.22 7.15 -4.96
C LEU A 269 -17.81 8.56 -5.11
N ASN A 270 -18.83 8.90 -4.31
CA ASN A 270 -19.45 10.22 -4.29
C ASN A 270 -19.08 11.02 -3.03
N VAL A 271 -18.12 10.53 -2.24
CA VAL A 271 -17.58 11.23 -1.07
C VAL A 271 -16.25 11.88 -1.48
N GLU A 272 -16.06 13.16 -1.16
CA GLU A 272 -14.79 13.83 -1.45
C GLU A 272 -13.66 13.26 -0.60
N TRP A 273 -12.44 13.16 -1.14
CA TRP A 273 -11.26 12.61 -0.46
C TRP A 273 -11.04 13.15 0.97
N LYS A 274 -11.28 14.45 1.20
CA LYS A 274 -11.16 15.08 2.54
C LYS A 274 -12.12 14.51 3.60
N TYR A 275 -13.24 13.94 3.17
CA TYR A 275 -14.26 13.36 4.05
C TYR A 275 -14.17 11.85 4.17
N HIS A 276 -13.25 11.19 3.45
CA HIS A 276 -13.04 9.76 3.63
C HIS A 276 -12.57 9.44 5.06
N GLU A 277 -13.03 8.29 5.53
CA GLU A 277 -12.63 7.72 6.80
C GLU A 277 -11.30 6.97 6.63
N HIS A 278 -10.38 7.14 7.59
CA HIS A 278 -9.10 6.44 7.61
C HIS A 278 -8.90 5.71 8.95
N SER A 279 -8.39 4.48 8.91
CA SER A 279 -8.17 3.63 10.10
C SER A 279 -6.70 3.41 10.43
N ALA A 280 -5.78 4.01 9.68
CA ALA A 280 -4.34 3.89 9.89
C ALA A 280 -3.69 5.22 10.24
N TRP A 281 -2.70 5.16 11.12
CA TRP A 281 -1.75 6.25 11.40
C TRP A 281 -0.73 6.44 10.29
N GLU A 282 -0.37 5.34 9.64
CA GLU A 282 0.69 5.33 8.67
C GLU A 282 0.40 4.27 7.61
N ILE A 283 0.60 4.64 6.35
CA ILE A 283 0.66 3.72 5.22
C ILE A 283 1.82 4.19 4.34
N GLY A 284 2.65 3.28 3.85
CA GLY A 284 3.72 3.65 2.93
C GLY A 284 4.28 2.50 2.13
N VAL A 285 4.98 2.82 1.04
CA VAL A 285 5.52 1.81 0.13
C VAL A 285 6.95 1.44 0.48
N ILE A 286 7.82 2.41 0.75
CA ILE A 286 9.22 2.17 1.05
C ILE A 286 9.63 2.99 2.25
N ASP A 287 10.26 2.34 3.22
CA ASP A 287 10.95 2.98 4.33
C ASP A 287 12.35 2.37 4.41
N PHE A 288 13.39 3.19 4.41
CA PHE A 288 14.76 2.72 4.55
C PHE A 288 15.57 3.60 5.52
N VAL A 289 16.50 2.98 6.23
CA VAL A 289 17.41 3.62 7.19
C VAL A 289 18.81 3.09 6.96
N LEU A 290 19.78 3.97 6.82
CA LEU A 290 21.20 3.62 6.87
C LEU A 290 21.67 3.71 8.32
N ALA A 291 22.29 2.64 8.80
CA ALA A 291 22.55 2.43 10.22
C ALA A 291 24.04 2.19 10.49
N GLY A 292 24.55 2.91 11.49
CA GLY A 292 25.75 2.50 12.22
C GLY A 292 25.35 1.55 13.34
N SER A 293 26.01 0.40 13.41
CA SER A 293 25.64 -0.68 14.35
C SER A 293 26.81 -1.09 15.24
N SER A 294 26.47 -1.83 16.30
CA SER A 294 27.44 -2.48 17.18
C SER A 294 28.05 -3.76 16.61
N ALA A 295 27.70 -4.18 15.38
CA ALA A 295 28.25 -5.38 14.75
C ALA A 295 29.76 -5.23 14.46
N ASP A 296 30.52 -6.31 14.55
CA ASP A 296 31.98 -6.28 14.33
C ASP A 296 32.34 -6.09 12.86
N LEU A 297 31.54 -6.63 11.95
CA LEU A 297 31.74 -6.54 10.51
C LEU A 297 30.62 -5.76 9.83
N SER A 298 30.96 -5.00 8.79
CA SER A 298 30.00 -4.28 7.96
C SER A 298 29.39 -5.21 6.91
N ALA A 299 28.09 -5.10 6.65
CA ALA A 299 27.43 -5.77 5.53
C ALA A 299 27.91 -5.23 4.17
N PHE A 300 28.35 -3.97 4.11
CA PHE A 300 28.84 -3.34 2.89
C PHE A 300 30.33 -3.60 2.63
N ALA A 301 31.07 -3.99 3.67
CA ALA A 301 32.50 -4.25 3.62
C ALA A 301 32.87 -5.43 4.54
N ALA A 302 32.31 -6.60 4.24
CA ALA A 302 32.41 -7.80 5.08
C ALA A 302 33.83 -8.36 5.27
N ASP A 303 34.77 -7.94 4.41
CA ASP A 303 36.18 -8.37 4.45
C ASP A 303 37.09 -7.39 5.23
N GLN A 304 36.56 -6.25 5.68
CA GLN A 304 37.32 -5.26 6.46
C GLN A 304 37.16 -5.53 7.96
N GLN A 305 38.25 -5.42 8.72
CA GLN A 305 38.30 -5.65 10.17
C GLN A 305 38.96 -4.47 10.89
N GLY A 306 38.62 -4.30 12.17
CA GLY A 306 39.17 -3.26 13.05
C GLY A 306 38.87 -1.85 12.56
N ASP A 307 39.88 -0.97 12.59
CA ASP A 307 39.74 0.46 12.25
C ASP A 307 39.35 0.75 10.79
N LYS A 308 39.35 -0.28 9.93
CA LYS A 308 38.93 -0.16 8.53
C LYS A 308 37.42 -0.31 8.33
N VAL A 309 36.68 -0.80 9.34
CA VAL A 309 35.24 -1.00 9.24
C VAL A 309 34.52 0.36 9.15
N PRO A 310 33.66 0.58 8.15
CA PRO A 310 32.94 1.85 8.00
C PRO A 310 31.98 2.10 9.17
N VAL A 311 31.72 3.38 9.46
CA VAL A 311 30.76 3.80 10.51
C VAL A 311 29.35 3.32 10.18
N ILE A 312 28.94 3.40 8.91
CA ILE A 312 27.69 2.82 8.42
C ILE A 312 27.96 1.35 8.09
N LYS A 313 27.38 0.47 8.88
CA LYS A 313 27.61 -0.98 8.79
C LYS A 313 26.48 -1.72 8.09
N GLY A 314 25.31 -1.09 7.98
CA GLY A 314 24.14 -1.71 7.37
C GLY A 314 22.96 -0.76 7.29
N GLY A 315 21.74 -1.32 7.31
CA GLY A 315 20.50 -0.58 7.29
C GLY A 315 19.27 -1.45 7.56
N THR A 316 18.13 -0.79 7.70
CA THR A 316 16.81 -1.46 7.76
C THR A 316 15.94 -0.98 6.62
N ALA A 317 15.09 -1.84 6.08
CA ALA A 317 14.14 -1.48 5.05
C ALA A 317 12.78 -2.16 5.28
N ARG A 318 11.69 -1.40 5.20
CA ARG A 318 10.31 -1.92 5.21
C ARG A 318 9.64 -1.62 3.88
N ILE A 319 8.91 -2.59 3.35
CA ILE A 319 8.19 -2.47 2.09
C ILE A 319 6.70 -2.68 2.35
N ALA A 320 5.86 -1.79 1.78
CA ALA A 320 4.41 -1.83 1.85
C ALA A 320 3.91 -2.03 3.29
N PHE A 321 4.15 -1.04 4.14
CA PHE A 321 3.80 -1.04 5.55
C PHE A 321 2.49 -0.30 5.81
N ALA A 322 1.78 -0.75 6.85
CA ALA A 322 0.58 -0.10 7.36
C ALA A 322 0.56 -0.21 8.89
N SER A 323 0.12 0.85 9.57
CA SER A 323 -0.04 0.92 11.02
C SER A 323 -1.47 1.32 11.36
N ILE A 324 -2.24 0.39 11.92
CA ILE A 324 -3.66 0.56 12.21
C ILE A 324 -3.83 1.15 13.60
N ALA A 325 -4.63 2.21 13.72
CA ALA A 325 -4.95 2.81 15.01
C ALA A 325 -5.90 1.90 15.81
N LEU A 326 -5.53 1.58 17.06
CA LEU A 326 -6.39 0.85 17.98
C LEU A 326 -7.22 1.81 18.81
N PRO A 327 -8.50 1.50 19.13
CA PRO A 327 -9.37 2.35 19.95
C PRO A 327 -9.02 2.26 21.45
N ILE A 328 -7.74 2.40 21.80
CA ILE A 328 -7.20 2.30 23.16
C ILE A 328 -6.16 3.42 23.32
N LEU A 329 -5.98 3.95 24.54
CA LEU A 329 -5.01 5.00 24.86
C LEU A 329 -5.12 6.24 23.96
N ASP A 330 -6.34 6.76 23.78
CA ASP A 330 -6.61 7.94 22.97
C ASP A 330 -6.15 7.77 21.51
N TYR A 331 -6.32 6.55 20.98
CA TYR A 331 -5.93 6.12 19.64
C TYR A 331 -4.43 6.11 19.37
N ARG A 332 -3.58 6.36 20.36
CA ARG A 332 -2.12 6.44 20.16
C ARG A 332 -1.45 5.08 20.01
N LEU A 333 -2.07 4.02 20.52
CA LEU A 333 -1.57 2.67 20.33
C LEU A 333 -1.96 2.16 18.94
N SER A 334 -1.01 1.55 18.23
CA SER A 334 -1.24 1.01 16.90
C SER A 334 -0.66 -0.39 16.75
N LEU A 335 -1.28 -1.14 15.84
CA LEU A 335 -0.84 -2.44 15.39
C LEU A 335 -0.53 -2.34 13.89
N GLY A 336 0.72 -2.59 13.53
CA GLY A 336 1.20 -2.50 12.17
C GLY A 336 1.81 -3.78 11.66
N THR A 337 2.00 -3.81 10.36
CA THR A 337 2.69 -4.87 9.62
C THR A 337 3.32 -4.29 8.36
N ALA A 338 4.15 -5.09 7.68
CA ALA A 338 4.77 -4.74 6.41
C ALA A 338 4.78 -5.98 5.51
N LEU A 339 4.75 -5.79 4.19
CA LEU A 339 4.93 -6.92 3.27
C LEU A 339 6.26 -7.62 3.54
N ALA A 340 7.33 -6.83 3.58
CA ALA A 340 8.67 -7.28 3.83
C ALA A 340 9.36 -6.31 4.79
N ASN A 341 10.14 -6.86 5.72
CA ASN A 341 11.05 -6.11 6.57
C ASN A 341 12.43 -6.76 6.50
N ALA A 342 13.43 -5.97 6.15
CA ALA A 342 14.82 -6.38 6.11
C ALA A 342 15.59 -5.59 7.17
N VAL A 343 16.30 -6.31 8.04
CA VAL A 343 17.22 -5.74 9.02
C VAL A 343 18.59 -6.30 8.69
N VAL A 344 19.52 -5.45 8.26
CA VAL A 344 20.89 -5.85 7.93
C VAL A 344 21.80 -4.94 8.73
N LEU A 345 22.28 -5.37 9.89
CA LEU A 345 23.09 -4.55 10.79
C LEU A 345 24.59 -4.82 10.64
N GLY A 346 24.97 -5.98 10.10
CA GLY A 346 26.36 -6.37 9.86
C GLY A 346 26.45 -7.56 8.91
N ALA A 347 27.65 -8.13 8.79
CA ALA A 347 27.88 -9.24 7.84
C ALA A 347 27.20 -10.56 8.26
N TYR A 348 27.00 -10.75 9.57
CA TYR A 348 26.32 -11.91 10.15
C TYR A 348 24.98 -11.53 10.81
N GLU A 349 24.80 -10.25 11.13
CA GLU A 349 23.62 -9.71 11.79
C GLU A 349 22.61 -9.24 10.75
N TYR A 350 21.88 -10.18 10.15
CA TYR A 350 20.83 -9.87 9.20
C TYR A 350 19.58 -10.73 9.38
N GLY A 351 18.44 -10.21 8.96
CA GLY A 351 17.18 -10.92 8.98
C GLY A 351 16.21 -10.34 7.96
N LEU A 352 15.41 -11.21 7.37
CA LEU A 352 14.29 -10.85 6.52
C LEU A 352 13.03 -11.43 7.12
N SER A 353 11.96 -10.65 7.14
CA SER A 353 10.65 -11.13 7.54
C SER A 353 9.58 -10.67 6.56
N MET A 354 8.50 -11.43 6.52
CA MET A 354 7.28 -11.07 5.82
C MET A 354 6.16 -10.91 6.85
N PHE A 355 5.30 -9.91 6.68
CA PHE A 355 4.18 -9.66 7.61
C PHE A 355 4.54 -9.66 9.10
N PRO A 356 5.60 -8.95 9.54
CA PRO A 356 5.91 -8.89 10.96
C PRO A 356 4.78 -8.22 11.74
N ILE A 357 4.69 -8.51 13.03
CA ILE A 357 3.70 -7.90 13.92
C ILE A 357 4.40 -6.78 14.68
N ARG A 358 4.02 -5.54 14.39
CA ARG A 358 4.58 -4.34 15.02
C ARG A 358 3.56 -3.67 15.93
N VAL A 359 3.94 -3.38 17.17
CA VAL A 359 3.19 -2.54 18.08
C VAL A 359 3.92 -1.22 18.21
N THR A 360 3.22 -0.12 18.01
CA THR A 360 3.80 1.23 18.07
C THR A 360 2.93 2.12 18.95
N TYR A 361 3.56 3.10 19.61
CA TYR A 361 2.85 4.17 20.29
C TYR A 361 3.17 5.51 19.62
N HIS A 362 2.16 6.17 19.07
CA HIS A 362 2.32 7.45 18.38
C HIS A 362 2.30 8.62 19.38
N TRP A 363 3.39 9.38 19.42
CA TRP A 363 3.52 10.57 20.24
C TRP A 363 3.95 11.78 19.41
N ASN A 364 3.23 12.89 19.56
CA ASN A 364 3.46 14.15 18.86
C ASN A 364 3.91 15.25 19.83
N PRO A 365 5.19 15.30 20.24
CA PRO A 365 5.67 16.25 21.24
C PRO A 365 5.70 17.71 20.74
N PHE A 366 5.85 17.96 19.44
CA PHE A 366 6.02 19.28 18.86
C PHE A 366 4.95 19.61 17.80
N GLY A 367 3.68 19.40 18.14
CA GLY A 367 2.56 19.55 17.20
C GLY A 367 2.39 18.35 16.27
N SER A 368 1.50 18.46 15.27
CA SER A 368 1.07 17.31 14.45
C SER A 368 2.09 16.82 13.43
N THR A 369 3.16 17.56 13.16
CA THR A 369 4.12 17.24 12.12
C THR A 369 5.25 16.34 12.62
N PHE A 370 5.78 16.57 13.82
CA PHE A 370 6.82 15.72 14.38
C PHE A 370 6.21 14.50 15.08
N VAL A 371 6.69 13.31 14.71
CA VAL A 371 6.19 12.04 15.22
C VAL A 371 7.32 11.27 15.91
N ALA A 372 7.11 10.93 17.18
CA ALA A 372 7.96 10.05 17.97
C ALA A 372 7.24 8.72 18.24
N GLU A 373 7.90 7.62 17.92
CA GLU A 373 7.29 6.29 17.87
C GLU A 373 8.22 5.24 18.47
N PRO A 374 8.12 4.97 19.78
CA PRO A 374 8.61 3.71 20.31
C PRO A 374 7.83 2.56 19.66
N PHE A 375 8.56 1.54 19.24
CA PHE A 375 8.00 0.35 18.61
C PHE A 375 8.64 -0.93 19.15
N PHE A 376 7.85 -2.00 19.11
CA PHE A 376 8.28 -3.37 19.27
C PHE A 376 7.72 -4.19 18.12
N GLU A 377 8.57 -4.95 17.45
CA GLU A 377 8.21 -5.74 16.29
C GLU A 377 8.72 -7.17 16.44
N TYR A 378 7.81 -8.12 16.27
CA TYR A 378 8.13 -9.53 16.25
C TYR A 378 8.12 -10.04 14.81
N ASN A 379 9.29 -10.50 14.37
CA ASN A 379 9.54 -11.04 13.05
C ASN A 379 9.62 -12.56 13.22
N PHE A 380 8.73 -13.31 12.57
CA PHE A 380 8.59 -14.76 12.82
C PHE A 380 8.93 -15.64 11.62
N ALA A 381 8.94 -15.09 10.41
CA ALA A 381 9.34 -15.82 9.22
C ALA A 381 9.72 -14.87 8.07
N PRO A 382 10.69 -15.22 7.22
CA PRO A 382 11.50 -16.44 7.32
C PRO A 382 12.61 -16.41 8.36
N SER A 383 13.16 -15.24 8.72
CA SER A 383 13.97 -15.08 9.93
C SER A 383 13.07 -14.92 11.17
N THR A 384 13.55 -15.36 12.33
CA THR A 384 12.86 -15.16 13.61
C THR A 384 13.66 -14.21 14.49
N PHE A 385 13.20 -12.99 14.70
CA PHE A 385 13.88 -12.01 15.54
C PHE A 385 12.93 -10.98 16.17
N ALA A 386 13.35 -10.42 17.31
CA ALA A 386 12.70 -9.26 17.91
C ALA A 386 13.43 -7.98 17.45
N HIS A 387 12.67 -6.95 17.12
CA HIS A 387 13.18 -5.65 16.71
C HIS A 387 12.44 -4.56 17.51
N MET A 388 13.17 -3.81 18.32
CA MET A 388 12.59 -2.74 19.12
C MET A 388 13.39 -1.46 18.98
N GLY A 389 12.75 -0.32 19.17
CA GLY A 389 13.45 0.95 19.07
C GLY A 389 12.52 2.14 19.20
N VAL A 390 13.08 3.30 18.87
CA VAL A 390 12.34 4.55 18.77
C VAL A 390 12.64 5.17 17.42
N ARG A 391 11.57 5.54 16.71
CA ARG A 391 11.62 6.28 15.46
C ARG A 391 11.17 7.72 15.69
N PHE A 392 11.93 8.66 15.15
CA PHE A 392 11.55 10.06 15.04
C PHE A 392 11.37 10.39 13.57
N ALA A 393 10.19 10.81 13.16
CA ALA A 393 9.86 11.10 11.76
C ALA A 393 9.32 12.53 11.62
N VAL A 394 9.73 13.17 10.52
CA VAL A 394 9.26 14.50 10.12
C VAL A 394 8.85 14.46 8.64
N PRO A 395 7.59 14.76 8.31
CA PRO A 395 7.14 14.87 6.92
C PRO A 395 7.78 16.11 6.29
N VAL A 396 8.44 15.93 5.15
CA VAL A 396 9.07 17.01 4.37
C VAL A 396 8.27 17.32 3.11
N GLY A 397 7.48 16.36 2.62
CA GLY A 397 6.49 16.53 1.56
C GLY A 397 5.24 15.71 1.84
N GLU A 398 4.27 15.73 0.92
CA GLU A 398 3.00 14.99 1.07
C GLU A 398 3.19 13.47 1.08
N GLN A 399 4.26 12.98 0.46
CA GLN A 399 4.56 11.56 0.26
C GLN A 399 6.00 11.20 0.66
N THR A 400 6.61 12.00 1.53
CA THR A 400 8.00 11.79 1.95
C THR A 400 8.23 12.29 3.37
N SER A 401 8.80 11.42 4.19
CA SER A 401 9.29 11.77 5.53
C SER A 401 10.77 11.45 5.68
N ILE A 402 11.46 12.26 6.49
CA ILE A 402 12.83 11.99 6.94
C ILE A 402 12.74 11.46 8.37
N GLN A 403 13.58 10.49 8.69
CA GLN A 403 13.54 9.86 10.01
C GLN A 403 14.91 9.53 10.59
N VAL A 404 14.96 9.51 11.92
CA VAL A 404 16.07 9.01 12.71
C VAL A 404 15.55 7.84 13.55
N VAL A 405 16.28 6.72 13.54
CA VAL A 405 15.89 5.51 14.26
C VAL A 405 17.05 5.05 15.14
N ALA A 406 16.76 4.79 16.40
CA ALA A 406 17.65 4.08 17.30
C ALA A 406 16.96 2.78 17.72
N GLY A 407 17.64 1.65 17.62
CA GLY A 407 17.01 0.37 17.85
C GLY A 407 17.97 -0.75 18.23
N TRP A 408 17.37 -1.88 18.56
CA TRP A 408 18.01 -3.15 18.89
C TRP A 408 17.27 -4.26 18.16
N ALA A 409 18.02 -5.16 17.53
CA ALA A 409 17.48 -6.35 16.91
C ALA A 409 18.25 -7.58 17.39
N SER A 410 17.52 -8.64 17.73
CA SER A 410 18.13 -9.92 18.12
C SER A 410 17.23 -11.10 17.80
N GLY A 411 17.86 -12.16 17.33
CA GLY A 411 17.19 -13.41 16.98
C GLY A 411 18.07 -14.25 16.08
N ASN A 412 17.44 -15.04 15.21
CA ASN A 412 18.10 -15.96 14.32
C ASN A 412 17.91 -15.53 12.86
N THR A 413 18.99 -15.61 12.09
CA THR A 413 19.00 -15.20 10.67
C THR A 413 18.10 -16.09 9.80
N GLY A 414 17.87 -17.35 10.18
CA GLY A 414 17.23 -18.38 9.36
C GLY A 414 18.12 -18.89 8.21
N ALA A 415 19.39 -18.48 8.14
CA ALA A 415 20.39 -18.89 7.14
C ALA A 415 21.53 -19.69 7.81
N GLY A 416 21.16 -20.74 8.53
CA GLY A 416 22.10 -21.57 9.25
C GLY A 416 22.29 -22.95 8.62
N ILE A 417 23.51 -23.46 8.64
CA ILE A 417 23.78 -24.87 8.34
C ILE A 417 23.76 -25.65 9.66
N LYS A 418 22.90 -26.65 9.75
CA LYS A 418 22.84 -27.55 10.92
C LYS A 418 23.97 -28.58 10.85
N ILE A 419 24.85 -28.57 11.85
CA ILE A 419 25.91 -29.58 12.04
C ILE A 419 25.69 -30.22 13.42
N GLY A 420 25.05 -31.39 13.43
CA GLY A 420 24.59 -32.01 14.68
C GLY A 420 23.42 -31.22 15.28
N ASP A 421 23.54 -30.85 16.57
CA ASP A 421 22.55 -30.04 17.29
C ASP A 421 22.83 -28.52 17.20
N GLU A 422 23.97 -28.12 16.61
CA GLU A 422 24.38 -26.72 16.50
C GLU A 422 24.05 -26.15 15.11
N GLU A 423 23.65 -24.89 15.07
CA GLU A 423 23.34 -24.15 13.84
C GLU A 423 24.37 -23.05 13.62
N ILE A 424 25.16 -23.22 12.55
CA ILE A 424 26.26 -22.34 12.18
C ILE A 424 25.74 -21.28 11.22
N GLY A 425 25.92 -20.01 11.57
CA GLY A 425 25.42 -18.89 10.77
C GLY A 425 26.19 -18.72 9.47
N ARG A 426 25.51 -18.36 8.39
CA ARG A 426 26.12 -18.04 7.11
C ARG A 426 26.32 -16.53 6.98
N ARG A 427 27.43 -16.10 6.40
CA ARG A 427 27.66 -14.67 6.08
C ARG A 427 26.76 -14.27 4.91
N ILE A 428 26.31 -13.02 4.90
CA ILE A 428 25.40 -12.50 3.86
C ILE A 428 25.92 -12.65 2.42
N ASP A 429 27.23 -12.77 2.22
CA ASP A 429 27.89 -12.93 0.92
C ASP A 429 28.30 -14.37 0.59
N ASP A 430 27.92 -15.34 1.43
CA ASP A 430 28.21 -16.77 1.27
C ASP A 430 29.71 -17.16 1.29
N LYS A 431 30.59 -16.31 1.83
CA LYS A 431 32.04 -16.62 1.83
C LYS A 431 32.58 -17.14 3.15
N ALA A 432 31.82 -17.00 4.23
CA ALA A 432 32.26 -17.38 5.56
C ALA A 432 31.09 -17.83 6.43
N TYR A 433 31.43 -18.52 7.52
CA TYR A 433 30.48 -19.02 8.50
C TYR A 433 30.81 -18.45 9.88
N SER A 434 29.78 -18.16 10.67
CA SER A 434 29.84 -17.75 12.07
C SER A 434 29.63 -18.98 12.96
N THR A 435 30.14 -18.96 14.18
CA THR A 435 29.92 -20.02 15.18
C THR A 435 28.46 -20.18 15.60
N SER A 436 27.59 -19.21 15.31
CA SER A 436 26.15 -19.27 15.57
C SER A 436 25.37 -18.54 14.49
N ALA A 437 24.15 -19.02 14.19
CA ALA A 437 23.16 -18.36 13.34
C ALA A 437 22.35 -17.27 14.06
N ASP A 438 22.57 -17.09 15.36
CA ASP A 438 21.94 -16.05 16.16
C ASP A 438 22.72 -14.73 16.08
N PHE A 439 22.00 -13.63 16.17
CA PHE A 439 22.55 -12.28 16.15
C PHE A 439 21.92 -11.38 17.20
N SER A 440 22.66 -10.34 17.59
CA SER A 440 22.17 -9.27 18.45
C SER A 440 22.98 -8.00 18.18
N ALA A 441 22.32 -6.91 17.81
CA ALA A 441 22.99 -5.64 17.55
C ALA A 441 22.13 -4.43 17.90
N PHE A 442 22.78 -3.41 18.43
CA PHE A 442 22.22 -2.07 18.57
C PHE A 442 22.60 -1.23 17.35
N TYR A 443 21.74 -0.29 16.99
CA TYR A 443 22.03 0.62 15.89
C TYR A 443 21.40 1.99 16.07
N ILE A 444 22.01 2.98 15.41
CA ILE A 444 21.44 4.29 15.18
C ILE A 444 21.57 4.61 13.70
N GLY A 445 20.51 5.16 13.11
CA GLY A 445 20.48 5.41 11.69
C GLY A 445 19.60 6.58 11.30
N ILE A 446 19.85 7.06 10.08
CA ILE A 446 19.12 8.12 9.43
C ILE A 446 18.55 7.57 8.12
N GLY A 447 17.32 7.93 7.82
CA GLY A 447 16.58 7.35 6.73
C GLY A 447 15.49 8.25 6.19
N ALA A 448 14.73 7.70 5.25
CA ALA A 448 13.57 8.33 4.67
C ALA A 448 12.51 7.29 4.36
N SER A 449 11.24 7.69 4.48
CA SER A 449 10.12 6.97 3.92
C SER A 449 9.66 7.66 2.63
N LEU A 450 9.39 6.86 1.60
CA LEU A 450 8.97 7.30 0.28
C LEU A 450 7.60 6.71 -0.04
N PHE A 451 6.74 7.54 -0.64
CA PHE A 451 5.34 7.21 -0.88
C PHE A 451 4.62 6.81 0.42
N ASP A 452 4.95 7.50 1.50
CA ASP A 452 4.33 7.34 2.81
C ASP A 452 3.28 8.43 3.04
N ARG A 453 2.33 8.15 3.94
CA ARG A 453 1.43 9.16 4.47
C ARG A 453 1.29 8.94 5.96
N LEU A 454 1.79 9.92 6.72
CA LEU A 454 1.58 10.02 8.16
C LEU A 454 0.28 10.80 8.40
N PHE A 455 -0.72 10.12 8.95
CA PHE A 455 -2.02 10.70 9.26
C PHE A 455 -1.98 11.39 10.62
N GLY A 456 -2.63 12.54 10.73
CA GLY A 456 -2.86 13.18 12.01
C GLY A 456 -4.08 12.59 12.73
N ARG A 457 -4.24 12.90 14.02
CA ARG A 457 -5.43 12.48 14.79
C ARG A 457 -6.75 12.91 14.13
N GLY A 458 -6.78 14.11 13.54
CA GLY A 458 -7.97 14.64 12.85
C GLY A 458 -8.30 13.93 11.54
N ASP A 459 -7.38 13.15 10.98
CA ASP A 459 -7.61 12.38 9.76
C ASP A 459 -8.20 10.99 10.06
N LEU A 460 -7.99 10.50 11.28
CA LEU A 460 -8.51 9.21 11.72
C LEU A 460 -10.03 9.25 11.84
N ARG A 461 -10.66 8.18 11.36
CA ARG A 461 -12.10 7.91 11.45
C ARG A 461 -12.66 8.23 12.83
N TYR A 462 -12.01 7.71 13.86
CA TYR A 462 -12.45 7.83 15.25
C TYR A 462 -12.09 9.17 15.91
N GLY A 463 -11.23 9.97 15.27
CA GLY A 463 -10.77 11.26 15.77
C GLY A 463 -11.60 12.46 15.29
N LYS A 464 -12.43 12.28 14.24
CA LYS A 464 -13.22 13.37 13.64
C LYS A 464 -14.47 13.77 14.46
N GLY A 465 -14.86 12.98 15.46
CA GLY A 465 -15.99 13.33 16.35
C GLY A 465 -17.35 13.41 15.65
N TYR A 466 -17.49 12.84 14.46
CA TYR A 466 -18.79 12.71 13.82
C TYR A 466 -19.66 11.72 14.61
N PRO A 467 -20.98 11.96 14.72
CA PRO A 467 -21.89 10.95 15.25
C PRO A 467 -21.83 9.76 14.29
N HIS A 468 -21.15 8.71 14.72
CA HIS A 468 -21.17 7.42 14.05
C HIS A 468 -22.49 6.76 14.45
N GLU A 469 -23.55 7.00 13.68
CA GLU A 469 -24.83 6.28 13.81
C GLU A 469 -24.86 5.05 12.91
#